data_AF-A0A242MA77-F1
#
_entry.id   AF-A0A242MA77-F1
#
_cell.length_a   1.000
_cell.length_b   1.000
_cell.length_c   1.000
_cell.angle_alpha   90.00
_cell.angle_beta   90.00
_cell.angle_gamma   90.00
#
_symmetry.space_group_name_H-M   'P 1'
#
loop_
_entity.id
_entity.type
_entity.pdbx_description
1 polymer ?
#
loop_
_entity_poly.entity_id
_entity_poly.type
_entity_poly.pdbx_seq_one_letter_code
_entity_poly.pdbx_strand_id
1 'polypeptide(L)' 'MNLPGWKLHPLHDDLEGHFAVWVNGNWRITFTFEGTDAILVDYQDYH' A
#
# COMPACT_ATOMS: atom_id res chain seq x y z
N MET A 1 -0.37 -9.15 -7.28
CA MET A 1 -0.71 -9.20 -5.84
C MET A 1 -2.23 -9.38 -5.68
N ASN A 2 -2.72 -10.62 -5.60
CA ASN A 2 -4.17 -10.90 -5.47
C ASN A 2 -4.46 -11.92 -4.35
N LEU A 3 -3.95 -11.62 -3.14
CA LEU A 3 -4.29 -12.36 -1.94
C LEU A 3 -5.43 -11.62 -1.23
N PRO A 4 -6.62 -12.24 -1.05
CA PRO A 4 -7.79 -11.56 -0.49
C PRO A 4 -7.54 -10.91 0.87
N GLY A 5 -6.67 -11.50 1.70
CA GLY A 5 -6.34 -10.98 3.03
C GLY A 5 -5.56 -9.67 3.03
N TRP A 6 -4.88 -9.31 1.93
CA TRP A 6 -4.06 -8.11 1.85
C TRP A 6 -4.87 -6.84 1.65
N LYS A 7 -6.11 -6.96 1.19
CA LYS A 7 -7.02 -5.82 0.94
C LYS A 7 -6.30 -4.70 0.18
N LEU A 8 -5.62 -5.07 -0.92
CA LEU A 8 -4.90 -4.14 -1.77
C LEU A 8 -5.87 -3.09 -2.31
N HIS A 9 -5.54 -1.81 -2.13
CA HIS A 9 -6.33 -0.70 -2.66
C HIS A 9 -5.41 0.48 -3.03
N PRO A 10 -5.78 1.28 -4.04
CA PRO A 10 -5.07 2.51 -4.35
C PRO A 10 -5.27 3.57 -3.27
N LEU A 11 -4.29 4.46 -3.14
CA LEU A 11 -4.36 5.67 -2.32
C LEU A 11 -4.72 6.90 -3.17
N HIS A 12 -5.11 7.98 -2.50
CA HIS A 12 -5.59 9.22 -3.11
C HIS A 12 -4.86 10.44 -2.52
N ASP A 13 -5.17 11.64 -3.03
CA ASP A 13 -4.59 12.92 -2.61
C ASP A 13 -3.06 12.93 -2.72
N ASP A 14 -2.34 13.22 -1.64
CA ASP A 14 -0.88 13.34 -1.63
C ASP A 14 -0.15 12.02 -1.97
N LEU A 15 -0.86 10.88 -1.93
CA LEU A 15 -0.34 9.56 -2.25
C LEU A 15 -0.99 8.95 -3.51
N GLU A 16 -1.55 9.78 -4.40
CA GLU A 16 -2.04 9.30 -5.69
C GLU A 16 -0.95 8.50 -6.45
N GLY A 17 -1.33 7.35 -7.01
CA GLY A 17 -0.41 6.41 -7.65
C GLY A 17 0.31 5.45 -6.70
N HIS A 18 0.11 5.58 -5.39
CA HIS A 18 0.51 4.56 -4.42
C HIS A 18 -0.62 3.57 -4.15
N PHE A 19 -0.25 2.43 -3.59
CA PHE A 19 -1.13 1.38 -3.14
C PHE A 19 -0.84 1.06 -1.68
N ALA A 20 -1.84 0.54 -0.98
CA ALA A 20 -1.72 0.07 0.39
C ALA A 20 -2.18 -1.38 0.54
N VAL A 21 -1.48 -2.14 1.37
CA VAL A 21 -1.91 -3.44 1.87
C VAL A 21 -2.04 -3.43 3.38
N TRP A 22 -2.97 -4.24 3.89
CA TRP A 22 -3.21 -4.39 5.32
C TRP A 22 -2.17 -5.31 5.96
N VAL A 23 -1.64 -4.88 7.10
CA VAL A 23 -0.80 -5.73 7.96
C VAL A 23 -1.63 -6.21 9.16
N ASN A 24 -1.93 -5.32 10.10
CA ASN A 24 -2.82 -5.59 11.23
C ASN A 24 -3.38 -4.27 11.80
N GLY A 25 -4.57 -4.31 12.42
CA GLY A 25 -5.21 -3.12 12.98
C GLY A 25 -5.17 -1.92 12.00
N ASN A 26 -4.55 -0.84 12.45
CA ASN A 26 -4.39 0.40 11.69
C ASN A 26 -3.18 0.39 10.74
N TRP A 27 -2.26 -0.57 10.83
CA TRP A 27 -1.02 -0.54 10.06
C TRP A 27 -1.18 -0.93 8.60
N ARG A 28 -0.53 -0.16 7.72
CA ARG A 28 -0.45 -0.40 6.27
C ARG A 28 0.99 -0.39 5.80
N ILE A 29 1.30 -1.23 4.81
CA ILE A 29 2.46 -1.01 3.95
C ILE A 29 1.96 -0.24 2.73
N THR A 30 2.61 0.88 2.42
CA THR A 30 2.34 1.68 1.21
C THR A 30 3.52 1.55 0.25
N PHE A 31 3.25 1.61 -1.06
CA PHE A 31 4.28 1.52 -2.09
C PHE A 31 3.73 1.96 -3.44
N THR A 32 4.62 2.22 -4.39
CA THR A 32 4.27 2.32 -5.81
C THR A 32 5.07 1.32 -6.64
N PHE A 33 4.80 1.23 -7.94
CA PHE A 33 5.48 0.31 -8.84
C PHE A 33 6.38 1.05 -9.84
N GLU A 34 7.61 0.58 -9.98
CA GLU A 34 8.46 0.83 -11.15
C GLU A 34 8.55 -0.48 -11.95
N GLY A 35 7.79 -0.58 -13.04
CA GLY A 35 7.62 -1.83 -13.77
C GLY A 35 6.96 -2.91 -12.91
N THR A 36 7.71 -3.94 -12.53
CA THR A 36 7.25 -5.03 -11.66
C THR A 36 7.71 -4.90 -10.22
N ASP A 37 8.57 -3.91 -9.94
CA ASP A 37 9.22 -3.76 -8.65
C ASP A 37 8.44 -2.80 -7.77
N ALA A 38 8.24 -3.18 -6.50
CA ALA A 38 7.66 -2.30 -5.50
C ALA A 38 8.75 -1.35 -4.97
N ILE A 39 8.54 -0.05 -5.14
CA ILE A 39 9.46 1.01 -4.72
C ILE A 39 8.75 1.98 -3.77
N LEU A 40 9.56 2.84 -3.13
CA LEU A 40 9.07 3.82 -2.14
C LEU A 40 8.21 3.16 -1.06
N VAL A 41 8.65 1.97 -0.61
CA VAL A 41 7.93 1.17 0.36
C VAL A 41 8.03 1.82 1.73
N ASP A 42 6.89 2.06 2.36
CA ASP A 42 6.79 2.66 3.69
C ASP A 42 5.82 1.88 4.58
N TYR A 43 5.96 2.02 5.90
CA TYR A 43 5.12 1.36 6.91
C TYR A 43 4.44 2.40 7.79
N GLN A 44 3.13 2.57 7.58
CA GLN A 44 2.37 3.69 8.10
C GLN A 44 1.27 3.22 9.05
N ASP A 45 1.07 3.97 10.13
CA ASP A 45 -0.12 3.85 10.97
C ASP A 45 -1.24 4.65 10.30
N TYR A 46 -2.29 3.95 9.87
CA TYR A 46 -3.43 4.53 9.19
C TYR A 46 -4.46 4.96 10.25
N HIS A 47 -4.26 6.14 10.83
CA HIS A 47 -5.19 6.84 11.72
C HIS A 47 -5.10 8.36 11.54
#